data_AF-A0ABD6WFE4-F1
#
_entry.id   AF-A0ABD6WFE4-F1
#
_cell.length_a   1.000
_cell.length_b   1.000
_cell.length_c   1.000
_cell.angle_alpha   90.00
_cell.angle_beta   90.00
_cell.angle_gamma   90.00
#
_symmetry.space_group_name_H-M   'P 1'
#
loop_
_entity.id
_entity.type
_entity.pdbx_description
1 polymer ?
#
loop_
_entity_poly.entity_id
_entity_poly.type
_entity_poly.pdbx_seq_one_letter_code
_entity_poly.pdbx_strand_id
1 'polypeptide(L)'
;MAPRAAPCPAGSRWRTGPRPVWHDQPMPGSLHAYVVEGTRLRVDVVSDQGATLSLAGEFTDLEPVTESGGVLESNPALRSNMWAYAKTWYRARMTSNAEALAYSDPAEQKAALQQVEQERRTAQKVAETYAKTAQWIADVADDVSLLDVQHGWCSSCFFNTEHRKSNRPVGQLPVYVCQGCGSATLPCVAVGCGNMAVRERGALRVPQFCAEHKHEIPGFEKAQGSFGELHDYEAFLEYEKPDLDATSKIIVGGIAVLAMAAPVALLAAPAIGGAIGSLGVFGGFTGAAASSHGLALLGGGTLAAGGLGMAGGTAVVTAVGAAVGGVLGASVANAYLSEDKSFQIELLRPGTGGVPVVVANGFLTDGEGDRWGKWKSIVDSRYPDSPVYRVRWGSKELRDLTDLALGAAGKGVAMGLLRGAAALGHKAGAKLLGGVAGPAMIASDLARNPWHVAKNRADKTGVIIGDLLARTNAKSYVLIGHSLGARAMVVAAQSMGTKPGGPRIQAAHLLGTAIGAKSNWDSLTASVDEAVYGYHSRNDAILKFVYRTAQAGETAAGLVGFIPASSKLQNIDVSDRVQTHFEYQDNVELHDAV
;
A
#
# COMPACT_ATOMS: atom_id res chain seq x y z
N MET A 1 -9.08 -71.15 -51.88
CA MET A 1 -8.58 -70.29 -50.79
C MET A 1 -8.18 -68.96 -51.40
N ALA A 2 -9.02 -67.96 -51.16
CA ALA A 2 -8.91 -66.58 -51.62
C ALA A 2 -8.34 -65.70 -50.46
N PRO A 3 -8.25 -64.37 -50.57
CA PRO A 3 -7.37 -63.60 -51.45
C PRO A 3 -6.73 -62.37 -50.76
N ARG A 4 -6.03 -61.53 -51.55
CA ARG A 4 -5.55 -60.18 -51.21
C ARG A 4 -6.69 -59.16 -50.93
N ALA A 5 -6.37 -58.22 -50.02
CA ALA A 5 -6.75 -56.80 -49.88
C ALA A 5 -8.19 -56.29 -50.19
N ALA A 6 -8.79 -55.62 -49.20
CA ALA A 6 -9.74 -54.51 -49.37
C ALA A 6 -9.69 -53.55 -48.15
N PRO A 7 -10.02 -52.25 -48.30
CA PRO A 7 -9.65 -51.16 -47.39
C PRO A 7 -10.66 -50.91 -46.26
N CYS A 8 -10.20 -50.36 -45.14
CA CYS A 8 -11.08 -49.84 -44.08
C CYS A 8 -11.82 -48.57 -44.56
N PRO A 9 -13.12 -48.44 -44.27
CA PRO A 9 -13.94 -47.32 -44.71
C PRO A 9 -13.68 -46.06 -43.88
N ALA A 10 -13.63 -44.93 -44.57
CA ALA A 10 -13.77 -43.62 -43.98
C ALA A 10 -15.22 -43.38 -43.54
N GLY A 11 -15.39 -42.77 -42.36
CA GLY A 11 -16.53 -41.91 -42.06
C GLY A 11 -17.63 -42.48 -41.17
N SER A 12 -17.58 -42.19 -39.87
CA SER A 12 -18.70 -41.53 -39.22
C SER A 12 -18.22 -40.72 -38.01
N ARG A 13 -18.61 -39.44 -38.02
CA ARG A 13 -18.45 -38.47 -36.93
C ARG A 13 -19.18 -38.98 -35.68
N TRP A 14 -18.71 -38.55 -34.52
CA TRP A 14 -19.46 -37.94 -33.40
C TRP A 14 -18.73 -38.24 -32.09
N ARG A 15 -17.90 -37.29 -31.65
CA ARG A 15 -17.71 -36.99 -30.22
C ARG A 15 -17.39 -35.50 -30.09
N THR A 16 -18.45 -34.75 -29.83
CA THR A 16 -18.45 -33.38 -29.35
C THR A 16 -18.13 -33.40 -27.86
N GLY A 17 -16.89 -33.05 -27.51
CA GLY A 17 -16.53 -32.50 -26.21
C GLY A 17 -15.91 -31.12 -26.46
N PRO A 18 -16.11 -30.12 -25.58
CA PRO A 18 -15.56 -28.79 -25.80
C PRO A 18 -14.03 -28.89 -25.82
N ARG A 19 -13.42 -28.55 -26.95
CA ARG A 19 -11.98 -28.32 -27.03
C ARG A 19 -11.67 -27.05 -26.21
N PRO A 20 -10.59 -27.02 -25.41
CA PRO A 20 -10.13 -25.77 -24.83
C PRO A 20 -9.87 -24.78 -25.97
N VAL A 21 -10.51 -23.62 -25.88
CA VAL A 21 -10.32 -22.54 -26.85
C VAL A 21 -8.97 -21.90 -26.56
N TRP A 22 -7.98 -22.21 -27.39
CA TRP A 22 -6.69 -21.53 -27.39
C TRP A 22 -6.88 -20.11 -27.93
N HIS A 23 -6.95 -19.13 -27.04
CA HIS A 23 -6.73 -17.72 -27.38
C HIS A 23 -5.39 -17.27 -26.81
N ASP A 24 -4.32 -17.74 -27.44
CA ASP A 24 -2.94 -17.32 -27.12
C ASP A 24 -2.44 -16.30 -28.16
N GLN A 25 -2.21 -15.09 -27.69
CA GLN A 25 -1.01 -14.38 -28.12
C GLN A 25 0.17 -15.00 -27.34
N PRO A 26 1.19 -15.55 -28.01
CA PRO A 26 2.27 -16.25 -27.32
C PRO A 26 3.13 -15.24 -26.57
N MET A 27 3.08 -15.29 -25.23
CA MET A 27 4.13 -14.73 -24.39
C MET A 27 5.35 -15.67 -24.49
N PRO A 28 6.56 -15.17 -24.73
CA PRO A 28 7.76 -16.00 -24.68
C PRO A 28 8.06 -16.32 -23.21
N GLY A 29 7.62 -17.47 -22.73
CA GLY A 29 7.86 -17.91 -21.36
C GLY A 29 7.24 -19.27 -21.09
N SER A 30 7.88 -20.03 -20.21
CA SER A 30 7.46 -21.33 -19.68
C SER A 30 6.61 -21.20 -18.41
N LEU A 31 6.19 -19.97 -18.07
CA LEU A 31 5.29 -19.67 -16.97
C LEU A 31 3.84 -19.59 -17.47
N HIS A 32 2.97 -20.42 -16.92
CA HIS A 32 1.56 -20.50 -17.30
C HIS A 32 0.65 -20.51 -16.07
N ALA A 33 -0.41 -19.71 -16.08
CA ALA A 33 -1.45 -19.72 -15.06
C ALA A 33 -2.78 -20.20 -15.66
N TYR A 34 -3.57 -20.92 -14.87
CA TYR A 34 -4.86 -21.46 -15.27
C TYR A 34 -5.83 -21.59 -14.10
N VAL A 35 -7.11 -21.64 -14.43
CA VAL A 35 -8.19 -21.95 -13.50
C VAL A 35 -8.44 -23.45 -13.56
N VAL A 36 -8.36 -24.11 -12.40
CA VAL A 36 -8.60 -25.57 -12.29
C VAL A 36 -10.10 -25.83 -12.13
N GLU A 37 -10.72 -25.20 -11.13
CA GLU A 37 -12.15 -25.30 -10.85
C GLU A 37 -12.60 -24.08 -10.04
N GLY A 38 -13.71 -23.44 -10.41
CA GLY A 38 -14.22 -22.26 -9.71
C GLY A 38 -13.17 -21.14 -9.58
N THR A 39 -12.76 -20.85 -8.34
CA THR A 39 -11.72 -19.86 -8.00
C THR A 39 -10.34 -20.47 -7.74
N ARG A 40 -10.20 -21.78 -7.89
CA ARG A 40 -8.93 -22.48 -7.69
C ARG A 40 -7.99 -22.21 -8.84
N LEU A 41 -6.82 -21.66 -8.52
CA LEU A 41 -5.77 -21.32 -9.47
C LEU A 41 -4.65 -22.32 -9.39
N ARG A 42 -4.00 -22.54 -10.54
CA ARG A 42 -2.69 -23.19 -10.60
C ARG A 42 -1.77 -22.41 -11.53
N VAL A 43 -0.48 -22.42 -11.19
CA VAL A 43 0.57 -21.76 -11.95
C VAL A 43 1.79 -22.68 -12.01
N ASP A 44 2.32 -22.87 -13.21
CA ASP A 44 3.50 -23.68 -13.48
C ASP A 44 4.60 -22.82 -14.09
N VAL A 45 5.86 -23.07 -13.74
CA VAL A 45 7.05 -22.49 -14.37
C VAL A 45 8.03 -23.59 -14.76
N VAL A 46 8.75 -23.40 -15.86
CA VAL A 46 9.96 -24.16 -16.21
C VAL A 46 11.12 -23.17 -16.34
N SER A 47 12.27 -23.44 -15.75
CA SER A 47 13.48 -22.62 -15.93
C SER A 47 14.10 -22.83 -17.33
N ASP A 48 15.12 -22.03 -17.68
CA ASP A 48 15.91 -22.22 -18.90
C ASP A 48 16.77 -23.52 -18.91
N GLN A 49 17.03 -24.12 -17.75
CA GLN A 49 17.76 -25.39 -17.60
C GLN A 49 16.85 -26.60 -17.30
N GLY A 50 15.54 -26.40 -17.18
CA GLY A 50 14.54 -27.47 -17.15
C GLY A 50 13.98 -27.83 -15.78
N ALA A 51 14.41 -27.19 -14.68
CA ALA A 51 13.70 -27.31 -13.41
C ALA A 51 12.28 -26.75 -13.49
N THR A 52 11.37 -27.38 -12.73
CA THR A 52 9.95 -27.05 -12.75
C THR A 52 9.45 -26.72 -11.34
N LEU A 53 8.44 -25.85 -11.29
CA LEU A 53 7.66 -25.59 -10.07
C LEU A 53 6.20 -25.38 -10.45
N SER A 54 5.31 -26.05 -9.70
CA SER A 54 3.86 -26.00 -9.83
C SER A 54 3.26 -25.62 -8.48
N LEU A 55 2.43 -24.57 -8.49
CA LEU A 55 1.75 -24.04 -7.30
C LEU A 55 0.25 -24.00 -7.53
N ALA A 56 -0.54 -24.34 -6.51
CA ALA A 56 -1.99 -24.25 -6.55
C ALA A 56 -2.59 -23.72 -5.25
N GLY A 57 -3.80 -23.17 -5.33
CA GLY A 57 -4.53 -22.66 -4.17
C GLY A 57 -5.84 -22.00 -4.57
N GLU A 58 -6.62 -21.55 -3.58
CA GLU A 58 -7.79 -20.71 -3.81
C GLU A 58 -7.37 -19.26 -4.04
N PHE A 59 -8.12 -18.53 -4.85
CA PHE A 59 -7.86 -17.12 -5.10
C PHE A 59 -7.77 -16.26 -3.81
N THR A 60 -8.50 -16.66 -2.78
CA THR A 60 -8.51 -16.01 -1.45
C THR A 60 -7.32 -16.36 -0.58
N ASP A 61 -6.53 -17.37 -0.95
CA ASP A 61 -5.40 -17.83 -0.15
C ASP A 61 -4.26 -16.81 -0.16
N LEU A 62 -3.70 -16.59 1.03
CA LEU A 62 -2.54 -15.73 1.20
C LEU A 62 -1.32 -16.33 0.49
N GLU A 63 -1.10 -17.63 0.67
CA GLU A 63 0.02 -18.39 0.11
C GLU A 63 -0.47 -19.62 -0.66
N PRO A 64 0.21 -20.02 -1.75
CA PRO A 64 -0.12 -21.25 -2.47
C PRO A 64 0.52 -22.49 -1.82
N VAL A 65 -0.07 -23.63 -2.13
CA VAL A 65 0.50 -24.95 -1.88
C VAL A 65 1.37 -25.37 -3.06
N THR A 66 2.52 -25.99 -2.79
CA THR A 66 3.37 -26.58 -3.82
C THR A 66 2.81 -27.94 -4.24
N GLU A 67 2.57 -28.14 -5.54
CA GLU A 67 2.17 -29.46 -6.09
C GLU A 67 3.39 -30.26 -6.59
N SER A 68 4.39 -29.57 -7.15
CA SER A 68 5.70 -30.13 -7.50
C SER A 68 6.73 -29.01 -7.54
N GLY A 69 7.99 -29.22 -7.15
CA GLY A 69 8.90 -28.07 -7.02
C GLY A 69 10.41 -28.29 -7.05
N GLY A 70 10.91 -29.53 -7.00
CA GLY A 70 12.35 -29.82 -7.16
C GLY A 70 13.28 -28.85 -6.40
N VAL A 71 14.31 -28.33 -7.08
CA VAL A 71 15.27 -27.35 -6.54
C VAL A 71 14.68 -25.94 -6.36
N LEU A 72 13.56 -25.65 -7.01
CA LEU A 72 12.90 -24.34 -6.99
C LEU A 72 11.88 -24.19 -5.85
N GLU A 73 11.45 -25.29 -5.24
CA GLU A 73 10.39 -25.36 -4.22
C GLU A 73 10.66 -24.43 -3.04
N SER A 74 11.91 -24.39 -2.57
CA SER A 74 12.27 -23.62 -1.40
C SER A 74 12.49 -22.13 -1.68
N ASN A 75 12.33 -21.65 -2.92
CA ASN A 75 12.58 -20.26 -3.29
C ASN A 75 11.37 -19.35 -2.96
N PRO A 76 11.42 -18.52 -1.90
CA PRO A 76 10.28 -17.72 -1.47
C PRO A 76 9.91 -16.64 -2.49
N ALA A 77 10.90 -15.98 -3.09
CA ALA A 77 10.70 -14.94 -4.11
C ALA A 77 9.98 -15.50 -5.34
N LEU A 78 10.34 -16.70 -5.78
CA LEU A 78 9.71 -17.35 -6.92
C LEU A 78 8.25 -17.70 -6.61
N ARG A 79 8.00 -18.38 -5.49
CA ARG A 79 6.65 -18.77 -5.06
C ARG A 79 5.71 -17.57 -4.96
N SER A 80 6.19 -16.51 -4.32
CA SER A 80 5.53 -15.21 -4.20
C SER A 80 5.16 -14.61 -5.56
N ASN A 81 6.14 -14.47 -6.47
CA ASN A 81 5.92 -13.85 -7.78
C ASN A 81 5.01 -14.71 -8.68
N MET A 82 5.13 -16.04 -8.63
CA MET A 82 4.24 -16.95 -9.36
C MET A 82 2.80 -16.83 -8.87
N TRP A 83 2.59 -16.79 -7.54
CA TRP A 83 1.24 -16.67 -6.98
C TRP A 83 0.60 -15.33 -7.29
N ALA A 84 1.36 -14.25 -7.16
CA ALA A 84 0.89 -12.92 -7.51
C ALA A 84 0.61 -12.79 -9.01
N TYR A 85 1.41 -13.42 -9.88
CA TYR A 85 1.09 -13.58 -11.30
C TYR A 85 -0.26 -14.27 -11.49
N ALA A 86 -0.48 -15.44 -10.88
CA ALA A 86 -1.71 -16.21 -11.03
C ALA A 86 -2.95 -15.38 -10.62
N LYS A 87 -2.89 -14.71 -9.46
CA LYS A 87 -4.00 -13.88 -8.94
C LYS A 87 -4.28 -12.67 -9.83
N THR A 88 -3.24 -11.98 -10.29
CA THR A 88 -3.41 -10.79 -11.16
C THR A 88 -3.82 -11.15 -12.58
N TRP A 89 -3.32 -12.28 -13.10
CA TRP A 89 -3.77 -12.89 -14.34
C TRP A 89 -5.24 -13.28 -14.29
N TYR A 90 -5.69 -13.89 -13.18
CA TYR A 90 -7.09 -14.26 -12.96
C TYR A 90 -7.97 -13.01 -12.94
N ARG A 91 -7.60 -11.97 -12.18
CA ARG A 91 -8.31 -10.68 -12.18
C ARG A 91 -8.43 -10.10 -13.58
N ALA A 92 -7.34 -10.00 -14.33
CA ALA A 92 -7.35 -9.45 -15.69
C ALA A 92 -8.34 -10.20 -16.62
N ARG A 93 -8.50 -11.51 -16.44
CA ARG A 93 -9.34 -12.36 -17.30
C ARG A 93 -10.76 -12.59 -16.79
N MET A 94 -11.00 -12.55 -15.49
CA MET A 94 -12.26 -12.94 -14.88
C MET A 94 -13.07 -11.79 -14.29
N THR A 95 -12.57 -10.55 -14.27
CA THR A 95 -13.41 -9.39 -13.91
C THR A 95 -14.64 -9.34 -14.82
N SER A 96 -15.84 -9.30 -14.24
CA SER A 96 -17.11 -9.31 -14.99
C SER A 96 -17.59 -7.89 -15.26
N ASN A 97 -18.32 -7.70 -16.35
CA ASN A 97 -19.04 -6.45 -16.62
C ASN A 97 -20.42 -6.40 -15.94
N ALA A 98 -20.84 -7.44 -15.23
CA ALA A 98 -22.21 -7.59 -14.73
C ALA A 98 -22.67 -6.42 -13.83
N GLU A 99 -21.84 -6.00 -12.87
CA GLU A 99 -22.14 -4.86 -11.99
C GLU A 99 -22.20 -3.54 -12.79
N ALA A 100 -21.23 -3.33 -13.69
CA ALA A 100 -21.23 -2.16 -14.55
C ALA A 100 -22.48 -2.10 -15.44
N LEU A 101 -22.96 -3.24 -15.93
CA LEU A 101 -24.18 -3.35 -16.73
C LEU A 101 -25.47 -3.19 -15.91
N ALA A 102 -25.42 -3.31 -14.58
CA ALA A 102 -26.58 -3.16 -13.71
C ALA A 102 -27.00 -1.69 -13.49
N TYR A 103 -26.13 -0.73 -13.82
CA TYR A 103 -26.45 0.69 -13.74
C TYR A 103 -27.58 1.05 -14.71
N SER A 104 -28.60 1.73 -14.19
CA SER A 104 -29.78 2.15 -14.96
C SER A 104 -29.54 3.42 -15.78
N ASP A 105 -28.66 4.30 -15.31
CA ASP A 105 -28.26 5.49 -16.06
C ASP A 105 -27.19 5.14 -17.12
N PRO A 106 -27.41 5.47 -18.41
CA PRO A 106 -26.46 5.14 -19.48
C PRO A 106 -25.07 5.78 -19.32
N ALA A 107 -24.97 6.94 -18.70
CA ALA A 107 -23.68 7.59 -18.49
C ALA A 107 -22.89 6.91 -17.36
N GLU A 108 -23.56 6.59 -16.25
CA GLU A 108 -23.00 5.79 -15.16
C GLU A 108 -22.58 4.38 -15.61
N GLN A 109 -23.43 3.70 -16.39
CA GLN A 109 -23.11 2.40 -16.97
C GLN A 109 -21.86 2.45 -17.86
N LYS A 110 -21.77 3.45 -18.74
CA LYS A 110 -20.59 3.63 -19.60
C LYS A 110 -19.33 3.91 -18.79
N ALA A 111 -19.42 4.75 -17.77
CA ALA A 111 -18.32 5.04 -16.86
C ALA A 111 -17.85 3.77 -16.12
N ALA A 112 -18.78 3.00 -15.57
CA ALA A 112 -18.48 1.75 -14.88
C ALA A 112 -17.81 0.72 -15.81
N LEU A 113 -18.27 0.61 -17.06
CA LEU A 113 -17.63 -0.26 -18.06
C LEU A 113 -16.21 0.17 -18.42
N GLN A 114 -15.97 1.48 -18.54
CA GLN A 114 -14.63 2.02 -18.78
C GLN A 114 -13.69 1.74 -17.60
N GLN A 115 -14.20 1.85 -16.37
CA GLN A 115 -13.45 1.51 -15.17
C GLN A 115 -13.06 0.04 -15.17
N VAL A 116 -14.01 -0.88 -15.42
CA VAL A 116 -13.73 -2.32 -15.51
C VAL A 116 -12.66 -2.62 -16.56
N GLU A 117 -12.72 -1.98 -17.73
CA GLU A 117 -11.70 -2.14 -18.77
C GLU A 117 -10.32 -1.62 -18.33
N GLN A 118 -10.27 -0.49 -17.65
CA GLN A 118 -9.04 0.06 -17.10
C GLN A 118 -8.44 -0.85 -16.00
N GLU A 119 -9.28 -1.44 -15.16
CA GLU A 119 -8.89 -2.42 -14.14
C GLU A 119 -8.26 -3.66 -14.79
N ARG A 120 -8.88 -4.20 -15.85
CA ARG A 120 -8.32 -5.33 -16.59
C ARG A 120 -6.96 -5.02 -17.20
N ARG A 121 -6.82 -3.86 -17.84
CA ARG A 121 -5.54 -3.43 -18.43
C ARG A 121 -4.45 -3.26 -17.37
N THR A 122 -4.81 -2.72 -16.22
CA THR A 122 -3.88 -2.53 -15.11
C THR A 122 -3.46 -3.88 -14.53
N ALA A 123 -4.42 -4.77 -14.27
CA ALA A 123 -4.16 -6.13 -13.79
C ALA A 123 -3.29 -6.92 -14.78
N GLN A 124 -3.52 -6.77 -16.09
CA GLN A 124 -2.71 -7.43 -17.14
C GLN A 124 -1.26 -6.94 -17.13
N LYS A 125 -1.01 -5.62 -17.08
CA LYS A 125 0.36 -5.07 -16.98
C LYS A 125 1.10 -5.53 -15.73
N VAL A 126 0.38 -5.58 -14.61
CA VAL A 126 0.89 -6.06 -13.33
C VAL A 126 1.25 -7.55 -13.45
N ALA A 127 0.35 -8.38 -14.00
CA ALA A 127 0.59 -9.79 -14.24
C ALA A 127 1.83 -10.04 -15.12
N GLU A 128 2.00 -9.29 -16.20
CA GLU A 128 3.19 -9.39 -17.06
C GLU A 128 4.50 -9.09 -16.32
N THR A 129 4.46 -8.19 -15.34
CA THR A 129 5.65 -7.84 -14.54
C THR A 129 6.01 -8.96 -13.57
N TYR A 130 5.01 -9.52 -12.88
CA TYR A 130 5.19 -10.73 -12.07
C TYR A 130 5.70 -11.90 -12.89
N ALA A 131 5.14 -12.11 -14.08
CA ALA A 131 5.53 -13.20 -14.95
C ALA A 131 7.02 -13.12 -15.34
N LYS A 132 7.46 -11.92 -15.75
CA LYS A 132 8.88 -11.68 -16.10
C LYS A 132 9.80 -11.91 -14.91
N THR A 133 9.39 -11.47 -13.72
CA THR A 133 10.18 -11.61 -12.49
C THR A 133 10.24 -13.06 -12.01
N ALA A 134 9.10 -13.77 -11.98
CA ALA A 134 9.03 -15.19 -11.66
C ALA A 134 9.88 -16.02 -12.62
N GLN A 135 9.72 -15.82 -13.93
CA GLN A 135 10.53 -16.51 -14.92
C GLN A 135 12.02 -16.23 -14.71
N TRP A 136 12.37 -14.96 -14.46
CA TRP A 136 13.76 -14.59 -14.22
C TRP A 136 14.35 -15.29 -12.99
N ILE A 137 13.61 -15.34 -11.90
CA ILE A 137 14.06 -16.03 -10.68
C ILE A 137 14.23 -17.52 -10.96
N ALA A 138 13.28 -18.16 -11.65
CA ALA A 138 13.38 -19.58 -12.02
C ALA A 138 14.63 -19.85 -12.87
N ASP A 139 14.90 -19.01 -13.88
CA ASP A 139 16.06 -19.13 -14.78
C ASP A 139 17.42 -18.97 -14.09
N VAL A 140 17.48 -18.34 -12.91
CA VAL A 140 18.76 -18.13 -12.19
C VAL A 140 18.89 -18.98 -10.93
N ALA A 141 17.78 -19.43 -10.35
CA ALA A 141 17.76 -20.21 -9.12
C ALA A 141 17.81 -21.73 -9.34
N ASP A 142 17.68 -22.20 -10.59
CA ASP A 142 17.73 -23.62 -10.95
C ASP A 142 19.06 -24.27 -10.49
N ASP A 143 20.18 -23.73 -10.94
CA ASP A 143 21.52 -24.23 -10.60
C ASP A 143 22.40 -23.10 -10.06
N VAL A 144 22.91 -23.28 -8.84
CA VAL A 144 23.78 -22.32 -8.15
C VAL A 144 25.06 -22.99 -7.65
N SER A 145 26.19 -22.32 -7.83
CA SER A 145 27.50 -22.76 -7.38
C SER A 145 27.55 -22.88 -5.86
N LEU A 146 28.09 -24.01 -5.38
CA LEU A 146 28.38 -24.23 -3.96
C LEU A 146 29.70 -23.58 -3.51
N LEU A 147 30.53 -23.15 -4.47
CA LEU A 147 31.87 -22.62 -4.19
C LEU A 147 31.95 -21.10 -4.37
N ASP A 148 31.20 -20.55 -5.33
CA ASP A 148 31.16 -19.11 -5.61
C ASP A 148 30.10 -18.43 -4.73
N VAL A 149 30.49 -18.18 -3.48
CA VAL A 149 29.63 -17.55 -2.46
C VAL A 149 30.07 -16.12 -2.22
N GLN A 150 29.10 -15.21 -2.17
CA GLN A 150 29.25 -13.85 -1.64
C GLN A 150 28.42 -13.75 -0.36
N HIS A 151 28.86 -12.92 0.59
CA HIS A 151 28.11 -12.64 1.81
C HIS A 151 27.90 -11.14 1.91
N GLY A 152 26.66 -10.73 2.20
CA GLY A 152 26.33 -9.33 2.33
C GLY A 152 24.82 -9.10 2.40
N TRP A 153 24.45 -7.83 2.55
CA TRP A 153 23.04 -7.45 2.63
C TRP A 153 22.35 -7.53 1.28
N CYS A 154 21.22 -8.24 1.24
CA CYS A 154 20.40 -8.36 0.05
C CYS A 154 19.48 -7.14 -0.12
N SER A 155 19.58 -6.40 -1.22
CA SER A 155 18.66 -5.28 -1.51
C SER A 155 17.23 -5.71 -1.88
N SER A 156 16.95 -7.01 -1.96
CA SER A 156 15.58 -7.52 -2.10
C SER A 156 14.97 -7.79 -0.73
N CYS A 157 15.53 -8.70 0.07
CA CYS A 157 14.92 -9.07 1.36
C CYS A 157 15.45 -8.30 2.57
N PHE A 158 16.49 -7.48 2.40
CA PHE A 158 17.12 -6.68 3.44
C PHE A 158 17.74 -7.46 4.59
N PHE A 159 18.08 -8.73 4.37
CA PHE A 159 18.82 -9.55 5.32
C PHE A 159 20.27 -9.74 4.86
N ASN A 160 21.18 -9.81 5.82
CA ASN A 160 22.56 -10.21 5.59
C ASN A 160 22.61 -11.73 5.47
N THR A 161 23.00 -12.23 4.30
CA THR A 161 22.90 -13.65 3.99
C THR A 161 23.92 -14.05 2.92
N GLU A 162 23.97 -15.33 2.62
CA GLU A 162 24.75 -15.87 1.53
C GLU A 162 24.06 -15.60 0.18
N HIS A 163 24.87 -15.38 -0.84
CA HIS A 163 24.48 -15.20 -2.21
C HIS A 163 25.33 -16.13 -3.07
N ARG A 164 24.69 -17.08 -3.75
CA ARG A 164 25.39 -18.09 -4.55
C ARG A 164 25.32 -17.77 -6.02
N LYS A 165 26.44 -17.83 -6.72
CA LYS A 165 26.50 -17.53 -8.15
C LYS A 165 25.65 -18.54 -8.93
N SER A 166 24.81 -18.06 -9.83
CA SER A 166 24.04 -18.91 -10.74
C SER A 166 24.93 -19.49 -11.84
N ASN A 167 24.83 -20.80 -12.08
CA ASN A 167 25.60 -21.53 -13.08
C ASN A 167 24.98 -21.36 -14.47
N ARG A 168 25.12 -20.16 -15.04
CA ARG A 168 24.50 -19.82 -16.34
C ARG A 168 25.49 -20.00 -17.50
N PRO A 169 24.98 -20.23 -18.74
CA PRO A 169 25.82 -20.39 -19.92
C PRO A 169 26.82 -19.23 -20.13
N VAL A 170 27.99 -19.57 -20.67
CA VAL A 170 29.09 -18.64 -20.92
C VAL A 170 28.63 -17.45 -21.78
N GLY A 171 29.05 -16.24 -21.40
CA GLY A 171 28.73 -14.98 -22.10
C GLY A 171 27.57 -14.18 -21.50
N GLN A 172 26.86 -14.74 -20.52
CA GLN A 172 25.88 -13.99 -19.73
C GLN A 172 26.55 -13.30 -18.54
N LEU A 173 26.02 -12.13 -18.16
CA LEU A 173 26.52 -11.40 -17.00
C LEU A 173 26.29 -12.20 -15.72
N PRO A 174 27.22 -12.13 -14.74
CA PRO A 174 27.08 -12.88 -13.50
C PRO A 174 25.83 -12.45 -12.74
N VAL A 175 25.15 -13.44 -12.17
CA VAL A 175 23.99 -13.29 -11.29
C VAL A 175 24.24 -14.16 -10.07
N TYR A 176 23.88 -13.64 -8.91
CA TYR A 176 23.88 -14.38 -7.66
C TYR A 176 22.45 -14.54 -7.16
N VAL A 177 22.16 -15.63 -6.48
CA VAL A 177 20.87 -15.93 -5.88
C VAL A 177 21.01 -15.81 -4.37
N CYS A 178 20.25 -14.88 -3.80
CA CYS A 178 20.16 -14.71 -2.35
C CYS A 178 19.61 -15.99 -1.72
N GLN A 179 20.32 -16.58 -0.76
CA GLN A 179 19.89 -17.81 -0.10
C GLN A 179 18.77 -17.57 0.92
N GLY A 180 18.59 -16.32 1.38
CA GLY A 180 17.50 -15.96 2.29
C GLY A 180 16.14 -15.82 1.59
N CYS A 181 16.08 -15.19 0.41
CA CYS A 181 14.81 -14.96 -0.29
C CYS A 181 14.73 -15.52 -1.70
N GLY A 182 15.81 -16.02 -2.28
CA GLY A 182 15.83 -16.57 -3.64
C GLY A 182 15.83 -15.53 -4.76
N SER A 183 15.93 -14.24 -4.45
CA SER A 183 16.01 -13.18 -5.47
C SER A 183 17.34 -13.17 -6.22
N ALA A 184 17.26 -12.78 -7.49
CA ALA A 184 18.42 -12.48 -8.32
C ALA A 184 19.12 -11.19 -7.87
N THR A 185 20.43 -11.25 -7.72
CA THR A 185 21.28 -10.18 -7.17
C THR A 185 22.63 -10.11 -7.86
N LEU A 186 23.37 -9.04 -7.60
CA LEU A 186 24.77 -8.89 -7.97
C LEU A 186 25.49 -8.01 -6.94
N PRO A 187 26.83 -8.06 -6.84
CA PRO A 187 27.58 -7.13 -6.03
C PRO A 187 27.27 -5.67 -6.40
N CYS A 188 27.09 -4.83 -5.38
CA CYS A 188 26.92 -3.40 -5.57
C CYS A 188 28.15 -2.81 -6.27
N VAL A 189 27.92 -1.94 -7.26
CA VAL A 189 29.01 -1.31 -8.02
C VAL A 189 29.72 -0.19 -7.24
N ALA A 190 29.19 0.23 -6.10
CA ALA A 190 29.81 1.25 -5.27
C ALA A 190 31.17 0.78 -4.74
N VAL A 191 32.20 1.62 -4.86
CA VAL A 191 33.57 1.28 -4.46
C VAL A 191 33.61 0.97 -2.96
N GLY A 192 34.14 -0.20 -2.61
CA GLY A 192 34.25 -0.65 -1.22
C GLY A 192 32.95 -1.14 -0.58
N CYS A 193 31.85 -1.22 -1.33
CA CYS A 193 30.58 -1.75 -0.84
C CYS A 193 30.54 -3.29 -0.98
N GLY A 194 30.27 -4.00 0.12
CA GLY A 194 30.05 -5.45 0.12
C GLY A 194 28.60 -5.89 -0.07
N ASN A 195 27.66 -4.95 -0.21
CA ASN A 195 26.23 -5.24 -0.27
C ASN A 195 25.80 -5.70 -1.67
N MET A 196 24.67 -6.40 -1.73
CA MET A 196 24.16 -7.01 -2.95
C MET A 196 22.98 -6.21 -3.50
N ALA A 197 23.12 -5.69 -4.72
CA ALA A 197 22.06 -5.02 -5.47
C ALA A 197 21.08 -6.05 -6.07
N VAL A 198 19.83 -5.64 -6.30
CA VAL A 198 18.89 -6.46 -7.07
C VAL A 198 19.32 -6.53 -8.52
N ARG A 199 19.24 -7.72 -9.14
CA ARG A 199 19.54 -7.92 -10.56
C ARG A 199 18.28 -8.16 -11.36
N GLU A 200 17.92 -7.21 -12.22
CA GLU A 200 16.88 -7.41 -13.23
C GLU A 200 17.37 -8.23 -14.42
N ARG A 201 16.42 -8.84 -15.15
CA ARG A 201 16.68 -9.61 -16.38
C ARG A 201 17.17 -8.70 -17.50
N GLY A 202 18.25 -9.11 -18.16
CA GLY A 202 18.78 -8.44 -19.36
C GLY A 202 20.14 -7.77 -19.17
N ALA A 203 20.50 -6.93 -20.14
CA ALA A 203 21.77 -6.20 -20.13
C ALA A 203 21.79 -5.15 -19.02
N LEU A 204 22.96 -4.99 -18.38
CA LEU A 204 23.18 -3.89 -17.43
C LEU A 204 23.28 -2.57 -18.21
N ARG A 205 22.16 -1.88 -18.35
CA ARG A 205 22.10 -0.56 -19.01
C ARG A 205 22.43 0.58 -18.06
N VAL A 206 22.37 0.34 -16.76
CA VAL A 206 22.72 1.29 -15.70
C VAL A 206 23.52 0.59 -14.60
N PRO A 207 24.45 1.29 -13.92
CA PRO A 207 25.16 0.75 -12.77
C PRO A 207 24.16 0.29 -11.70
N GLN A 208 24.42 -0.87 -11.07
CA GLN A 208 23.51 -1.44 -10.08
C GLN A 208 24.00 -1.14 -8.67
N PHE A 209 23.23 -0.33 -7.96
CA PHE A 209 23.50 0.07 -6.58
C PHE A 209 22.63 -0.74 -5.61
N CYS A 210 23.14 -0.98 -4.39
CA CYS A 210 22.34 -1.58 -3.33
C CYS A 210 21.32 -0.58 -2.78
N ALA A 211 20.37 -1.06 -1.98
CA ALA A 211 19.29 -0.27 -1.43
C ALA A 211 19.76 1.00 -0.69
N GLU A 212 20.88 0.94 0.05
CA GLU A 212 21.45 2.12 0.70
C GLU A 212 21.95 3.17 -0.31
N HIS A 213 22.69 2.74 -1.33
CA HIS A 213 23.22 3.64 -2.36
C HIS A 213 22.17 4.14 -3.37
N LYS A 214 20.94 3.64 -3.24
CA LYS A 214 19.76 4.09 -3.97
C LYS A 214 18.80 4.91 -3.09
N HIS A 215 19.17 5.16 -1.84
CA HIS A 215 18.31 5.83 -0.84
C HIS A 215 16.94 5.15 -0.69
N GLU A 216 16.90 3.82 -0.83
CA GLU A 216 15.69 3.03 -0.64
C GLU A 216 15.44 2.76 0.85
N ILE A 217 16.52 2.66 1.62
CA ILE A 217 16.55 2.52 3.08
C ILE A 217 17.66 3.43 3.65
N PRO A 218 17.55 3.88 4.91
CA PRO A 218 18.56 4.74 5.54
C PRO A 218 19.90 4.02 5.78
N GLY A 219 19.86 2.71 6.02
CA GLY A 219 21.00 1.83 6.24
C GLY A 219 20.48 0.41 6.48
N PHE A 220 21.19 -0.64 6.07
CA PHE A 220 20.71 -2.02 6.28
C PHE A 220 20.65 -2.37 7.77
N GLU A 221 21.75 -2.16 8.49
CA GLU A 221 21.82 -2.35 9.95
C GLU A 221 20.84 -1.42 10.66
N LYS A 222 20.84 -0.14 10.28
CA LYS A 222 20.00 0.88 10.88
C LYS A 222 18.51 0.55 10.74
N ALA A 223 18.06 0.11 9.56
CA ALA A 223 16.64 -0.17 9.31
C ALA A 223 16.12 -1.44 10.02
N GLN A 224 17.01 -2.32 10.48
CA GLN A 224 16.68 -3.47 11.34
C GLN A 224 16.50 -3.07 12.80
N GLY A 225 17.03 -1.92 13.23
CA GLY A 225 17.03 -1.46 14.61
C GLY A 225 15.78 -0.67 15.04
N SER A 226 15.70 -0.45 16.34
CA SER A 226 14.84 0.57 16.93
C SER A 226 15.53 1.94 16.94
N PHE A 227 14.74 3.01 17.00
CA PHE A 227 15.21 4.34 17.37
C PHE A 227 14.63 4.71 18.75
N GLY A 228 15.27 5.65 19.45
CA GLY A 228 14.99 5.96 20.85
C GLY A 228 13.55 6.40 21.10
N GLU A 229 13.32 7.71 21.12
CA GLU A 229 12.00 8.30 21.29
C GLU A 229 11.37 8.64 19.94
N LEU A 230 10.04 8.80 19.91
CA LEU A 230 9.32 9.00 18.66
C LEU A 230 9.78 10.25 17.88
N HIS A 231 10.29 11.27 18.57
CA HIS A 231 10.81 12.49 17.92
C HIS A 231 12.20 12.32 17.30
N ASP A 232 12.88 11.19 17.54
CA ASP A 232 14.18 10.86 16.93
C ASP A 232 14.03 10.24 15.53
N TYR A 233 12.81 10.14 15.01
CA TYR A 233 12.52 9.48 13.73
C TYR A 233 13.27 10.12 12.54
N GLU A 234 13.53 11.43 12.57
CA GLU A 234 14.29 12.11 11.49
C GLU A 234 15.73 11.62 11.45
N ALA A 235 16.38 11.50 12.62
CA ALA A 235 17.71 10.94 12.72
C ALA A 235 17.73 9.48 12.25
N PHE A 236 16.66 8.71 12.47
CA PHE A 236 16.52 7.36 11.91
C PHE A 236 16.44 7.35 10.37
N LEU A 237 15.84 8.36 9.75
CA LEU A 237 15.68 8.44 8.29
C LEU A 237 16.91 9.00 7.56
N GLU A 238 17.87 9.57 8.27
CA GLU A 238 19.13 10.02 7.67
C GLU A 238 19.88 8.84 7.01
N TYR A 239 20.28 9.02 5.76
CA TYR A 239 20.98 8.01 4.99
C TYR A 239 22.46 7.91 5.40
N GLU A 240 22.93 6.70 5.67
CA GLU A 240 24.33 6.42 6.02
C GLU A 240 25.26 6.44 4.80
N LYS A 241 24.70 6.31 3.59
CA LYS A 241 25.43 6.26 2.31
C LYS A 241 24.92 7.33 1.35
N PRO A 242 25.76 7.80 0.40
CA PRO A 242 25.32 8.75 -0.63
C PRO A 242 24.41 8.07 -1.66
N ASP A 243 23.54 8.86 -2.28
CA ASP A 243 22.72 8.42 -3.42
C ASP A 243 23.57 8.39 -4.69
N LEU A 244 24.05 7.20 -5.04
CA LEU A 244 24.84 6.99 -6.25
C LEU A 244 23.95 6.69 -7.47
N ASP A 245 22.69 6.31 -7.27
CA ASP A 245 21.74 6.07 -8.36
C ASP A 245 21.23 7.37 -8.96
N ALA A 246 20.82 8.33 -8.14
CA ALA A 246 20.50 9.67 -8.61
C ALA A 246 21.71 10.34 -9.28
N THR A 247 22.89 10.22 -8.67
CA THR A 247 24.13 10.81 -9.19
C THR A 247 24.58 10.17 -10.52
N SER A 248 24.43 8.85 -10.68
CA SER A 248 24.81 8.15 -11.91
C SER A 248 23.83 8.39 -13.07
N LYS A 249 22.54 8.56 -12.78
CA LYS A 249 21.52 8.94 -13.77
C LYS A 249 21.78 10.32 -14.39
N ILE A 250 22.48 11.20 -13.67
CA ILE A 250 22.92 12.50 -14.18
C ILE A 250 24.06 12.33 -15.22
N ILE A 251 24.96 11.38 -15.02
CA ILE A 251 26.12 11.14 -15.92
C ILE A 251 25.69 10.55 -17.27
N VAL A 252 24.57 9.81 -17.33
CA VAL A 252 24.05 9.24 -18.59
C VAL A 252 23.46 10.33 -19.52
N GLY A 253 23.23 11.56 -19.01
CA GLY A 253 22.77 12.71 -19.81
C GLY A 253 23.88 13.64 -20.34
N GLY A 254 25.14 13.46 -19.92
CA GLY A 254 26.24 14.33 -20.33
C GLY A 254 27.58 13.89 -19.77
N ILE A 255 28.50 13.57 -20.70
CA ILE A 255 29.96 13.36 -20.60
C ILE A 255 30.54 13.16 -19.18
N ALA A 256 31.02 11.94 -18.94
CA ALA A 256 32.15 11.51 -18.09
C ALA A 256 32.40 12.22 -16.74
N VAL A 257 32.57 11.43 -15.67
CA VAL A 257 33.85 11.30 -14.94
C VAL A 257 33.72 10.21 -13.87
N LEU A 258 34.60 9.21 -13.99
CA LEU A 258 35.04 8.37 -12.89
C LEU A 258 36.04 9.17 -12.03
N ALA A 259 35.89 9.07 -10.72
CA ALA A 259 36.69 9.71 -9.65
C ALA A 259 36.33 11.17 -9.36
N MET A 260 35.53 11.38 -8.30
CA MET A 260 35.84 12.20 -7.13
C MET A 260 34.57 12.40 -6.28
N ALA A 261 34.74 12.27 -4.96
CA ALA A 261 33.81 12.82 -4.00
C ALA A 261 33.87 14.36 -4.06
N ALA A 262 32.87 15.01 -4.65
CA ALA A 262 32.59 16.45 -4.51
C ALA A 262 31.13 16.75 -4.95
N PRO A 263 30.45 17.74 -4.34
CA PRO A 263 28.99 17.87 -4.41
C PRO A 263 28.58 18.60 -5.68
N VAL A 264 28.09 17.87 -6.68
CA VAL A 264 27.37 18.47 -7.81
C VAL A 264 25.89 18.49 -7.45
N ALA A 265 25.42 19.65 -7.01
CA ALA A 265 24.00 19.95 -6.86
C ALA A 265 23.36 19.99 -8.26
N LEU A 266 22.87 18.85 -8.75
CA LEU A 266 21.97 18.82 -9.89
C LEU A 266 20.61 18.32 -9.42
N LEU A 267 19.59 19.14 -9.68
CA LEU A 267 18.19 18.91 -9.34
C LEU A 267 17.64 17.72 -10.14
N ALA A 268 17.97 16.50 -9.72
CA ALA A 268 17.21 15.31 -10.07
C ALA A 268 15.99 15.25 -9.14
N ALA A 269 14.79 15.13 -9.72
CA ALA A 269 13.62 14.78 -8.93
C ALA A 269 13.92 13.46 -8.18
N PRO A 270 13.69 13.36 -6.85
CA PRO A 270 13.96 12.14 -6.13
C PRO A 270 13.10 11.01 -6.71
N ALA A 271 13.71 10.09 -7.46
CA ALA A 271 13.07 8.84 -7.81
C ALA A 271 13.22 7.93 -6.59
N ILE A 272 12.40 8.15 -5.56
CA ILE A 272 12.49 7.37 -4.31
C ILE A 272 12.03 5.94 -4.62
N GLY A 273 13.03 5.10 -4.79
CA GLY A 273 12.88 3.77 -5.34
C GLY A 273 12.74 2.68 -4.28
N GLY A 274 12.10 2.88 -3.13
CA GLY A 274 12.06 1.89 -2.03
C GLY A 274 11.94 0.43 -2.52
N ALA A 275 12.96 -0.41 -2.28
CA ALA A 275 12.94 -1.82 -2.64
C ALA A 275 12.02 -2.61 -1.71
N ILE A 276 10.74 -2.62 -2.03
CA ILE A 276 9.83 -3.51 -1.34
C ILE A 276 10.04 -4.92 -1.87
N GLY A 277 10.86 -5.70 -1.17
CA GLY A 277 11.34 -7.01 -1.56
C GLY A 277 10.32 -8.03 -2.06
N SER A 278 10.88 -9.03 -2.73
CA SER A 278 10.29 -10.25 -3.29
C SER A 278 9.31 -11.08 -2.42
N LEU A 279 9.03 -10.70 -1.18
CA LEU A 279 8.08 -11.38 -0.29
C LEU A 279 6.63 -11.05 -0.72
N GLY A 280 5.78 -12.08 -0.81
CA GLY A 280 4.46 -12.04 -1.47
C GLY A 280 3.44 -11.05 -0.90
N VAL A 281 3.77 -10.45 0.23
CA VAL A 281 2.98 -9.45 0.92
C VAL A 281 2.92 -8.11 0.14
N PHE A 282 3.96 -7.76 -0.60
CA PHE A 282 4.02 -6.53 -1.42
C PHE A 282 4.17 -6.79 -2.91
N GLY A 283 3.92 -8.03 -3.31
CA GLY A 283 3.84 -8.29 -4.72
C GLY A 283 5.18 -8.36 -5.43
N GLY A 284 6.21 -8.98 -4.84
CA GLY A 284 7.33 -9.52 -5.62
C GLY A 284 8.22 -8.51 -6.36
N PHE A 285 7.89 -7.21 -6.32
CA PHE A 285 8.56 -6.13 -7.02
C PHE A 285 9.91 -5.82 -6.37
N THR A 286 10.75 -5.05 -7.06
CA THR A 286 11.99 -4.51 -6.50
C THR A 286 12.19 -3.07 -6.95
N GLY A 287 12.89 -2.27 -6.13
CA GLY A 287 13.17 -0.87 -6.44
C GLY A 287 11.92 0.00 -6.64
N ALA A 288 11.98 0.97 -7.57
CA ALA A 288 10.94 1.97 -7.78
C ALA A 288 9.55 1.43 -8.17
N ALA A 289 9.49 0.26 -8.83
CA ALA A 289 8.23 -0.41 -9.10
C ALA A 289 7.59 -0.94 -7.81
N ALA A 290 8.41 -1.37 -6.85
CA ALA A 290 7.99 -1.84 -5.56
C ALA A 290 7.51 -0.69 -4.68
N SER A 291 8.27 0.40 -4.55
CA SER A 291 7.81 1.59 -3.83
C SER A 291 6.52 2.14 -4.39
N SER A 292 6.40 2.23 -5.73
CA SER A 292 5.17 2.66 -6.39
C SER A 292 4.01 1.70 -6.14
N HIS A 293 4.25 0.39 -6.13
CA HIS A 293 3.21 -0.60 -5.84
C HIS A 293 2.81 -0.60 -4.36
N GLY A 294 3.74 -0.50 -3.42
CA GLY A 294 3.46 -0.35 -1.99
C GLY A 294 2.74 0.96 -1.67
N LEU A 295 3.18 2.08 -2.25
CA LEU A 295 2.50 3.37 -2.16
C LEU A 295 1.13 3.36 -2.84
N ALA A 296 0.95 2.58 -3.91
CA ALA A 296 -0.35 2.37 -4.54
C ALA A 296 -1.24 1.46 -3.70
N LEU A 297 -0.71 0.40 -3.07
CA LEU A 297 -1.43 -0.44 -2.11
C LEU A 297 -1.91 0.43 -0.93
N LEU A 298 -1.00 1.15 -0.27
CA LEU A 298 -1.34 2.14 0.77
C LEU A 298 -2.27 3.24 0.24
N GLY A 299 -2.11 3.53 -1.05
CA GLY A 299 -2.82 4.48 -1.88
C GLY A 299 -4.29 4.17 -2.17
N GLY A 300 -4.88 3.11 -1.61
CA GLY A 300 -6.19 2.65 -2.03
C GLY A 300 -6.23 2.13 -3.48
N GLY A 301 -5.08 1.71 -4.05
CA GLY A 301 -4.98 1.08 -5.37
C GLY A 301 -5.72 -0.27 -5.46
N THR A 302 -6.21 -0.80 -4.33
CA THR A 302 -7.16 -1.91 -4.25
C THR A 302 -8.62 -1.46 -4.15
N LEU A 303 -8.90 -0.21 -3.76
CA LEU A 303 -10.24 0.36 -3.70
C LEU A 303 -10.78 0.74 -5.08
N ALA A 304 -9.89 0.85 -6.08
CA ALA A 304 -10.26 1.05 -7.48
C ALA A 304 -10.35 -0.27 -8.28
N ALA A 305 -10.36 -1.43 -7.62
CA ALA A 305 -10.42 -2.75 -8.25
C ALA A 305 -11.64 -3.54 -7.76
N GLY A 306 -12.83 -3.17 -8.26
CA GLY A 306 -14.08 -3.91 -8.09
C GLY A 306 -14.84 -3.69 -6.78
N GLY A 307 -15.92 -2.90 -6.85
CA GLY A 307 -17.24 -3.18 -6.25
C GLY A 307 -17.41 -3.54 -4.76
N LEU A 308 -16.36 -3.61 -3.95
CA LEU A 308 -16.42 -4.03 -2.55
C LEU A 308 -15.71 -3.00 -1.68
N GLY A 309 -16.44 -1.93 -1.37
CA GLY A 309 -16.11 -1.03 -0.26
C GLY A 309 -15.74 -1.86 0.98
N MET A 310 -14.65 -1.44 1.65
CA MET A 310 -14.07 -2.03 2.87
C MET A 310 -13.12 -3.23 2.71
N ALA A 311 -13.36 -4.21 1.82
CA ALA A 311 -12.51 -5.41 1.75
C ALA A 311 -11.08 -5.12 1.25
N GLY A 312 -10.91 -4.13 0.36
CA GLY A 312 -9.61 -3.72 -0.16
C GLY A 312 -8.72 -2.97 0.85
N GLY A 313 -9.31 -2.24 1.80
CA GLY A 313 -8.58 -1.47 2.81
C GLY A 313 -7.96 -2.34 3.90
N THR A 314 -8.69 -3.34 4.39
CA THR A 314 -8.17 -4.34 5.34
C THR A 314 -7.05 -5.20 4.74
N ALA A 315 -7.12 -5.52 3.45
CA ALA A 315 -6.07 -6.28 2.77
C ALA A 315 -4.75 -5.49 2.68
N VAL A 316 -4.82 -4.18 2.42
CA VAL A 316 -3.66 -3.28 2.38
C VAL A 316 -3.03 -3.13 3.78
N VAL A 317 -3.84 -2.89 4.80
CA VAL A 317 -3.35 -2.75 6.18
C VAL A 317 -2.77 -4.05 6.71
N THR A 318 -3.34 -5.21 6.36
CA THR A 318 -2.77 -6.52 6.73
C THR A 318 -1.44 -6.77 6.03
N ALA A 319 -1.34 -6.42 4.74
CA ALA A 319 -0.12 -6.59 3.98
C ALA A 319 1.02 -5.71 4.50
N VAL A 320 0.79 -4.39 4.60
CA VAL A 320 1.86 -3.51 5.09
C VAL A 320 2.10 -3.69 6.58
N GLY A 321 1.05 -4.04 7.31
CA GLY A 321 1.08 -4.41 8.72
C GLY A 321 2.12 -5.48 9.04
N ALA A 322 2.14 -6.61 8.32
CA ALA A 322 3.07 -7.70 8.59
C ALA A 322 4.56 -7.28 8.52
N ALA A 323 4.86 -6.14 7.89
CA ALA A 323 6.19 -5.56 7.77
C ALA A 323 6.47 -4.39 8.75
N VAL A 324 5.50 -4.00 9.57
CA VAL A 324 5.57 -2.87 10.51
C VAL A 324 6.74 -3.04 11.48
N GLY A 325 7.58 -2.02 11.55
CA GLY A 325 8.81 -1.98 12.34
C GLY A 325 9.87 -3.01 11.93
N GLY A 326 9.78 -3.60 10.73
CA GLY A 326 10.84 -4.39 10.09
C GLY A 326 11.34 -3.69 8.83
N VAL A 327 12.44 -4.11 8.21
CA VAL A 327 13.08 -3.30 7.15
C VAL A 327 12.16 -2.99 5.95
N LEU A 328 11.24 -3.90 5.62
CA LEU A 328 10.23 -3.63 4.60
C LEU A 328 9.35 -2.42 4.97
N GLY A 329 8.87 -2.33 6.20
CA GLY A 329 8.15 -1.17 6.72
C GLY A 329 9.00 0.11 6.68
N ALA A 330 10.30 0.01 6.95
CA ALA A 330 11.23 1.15 6.89
C ALA A 330 11.35 1.67 5.46
N SER A 331 11.44 0.78 4.48
CA SER A 331 11.52 1.17 3.07
C SER A 331 10.24 1.88 2.59
N VAL A 332 9.08 1.44 3.08
CA VAL A 332 7.78 2.03 2.78
C VAL A 332 7.61 3.40 3.45
N ALA A 333 7.96 3.49 4.74
CA ALA A 333 7.96 4.75 5.48
C ALA A 333 8.92 5.74 4.82
N ASN A 334 10.12 5.32 4.47
CA ASN A 334 11.10 6.13 3.77
C ASN A 334 10.57 6.66 2.42
N ALA A 335 9.93 5.78 1.62
CA ALA A 335 9.35 6.16 0.35
C ALA A 335 8.27 7.24 0.48
N TYR A 336 7.37 7.07 1.45
CA TYR A 336 6.31 8.05 1.68
C TYR A 336 6.85 9.35 2.27
N LEU A 337 7.70 9.31 3.29
CA LEU A 337 8.22 10.51 3.96
C LEU A 337 9.10 11.34 3.02
N SER A 338 9.69 10.68 2.04
CA SER A 338 10.39 11.36 0.96
C SER A 338 9.44 12.03 -0.04
N GLU A 339 8.24 11.47 -0.28
CA GLU A 339 7.16 12.04 -1.12
C GLU A 339 6.40 13.17 -0.40
N ASP A 340 6.01 12.97 0.85
CA ASP A 340 5.21 13.90 1.66
C ASP A 340 6.08 14.74 2.60
N LYS A 341 6.49 15.92 2.11
CA LYS A 341 7.24 16.91 2.90
C LYS A 341 6.44 17.62 4.00
N SER A 342 5.12 17.39 4.08
CA SER A 342 4.28 17.94 5.15
C SER A 342 4.20 17.04 6.37
N PHE A 343 4.66 15.79 6.26
CA PHE A 343 4.68 14.89 7.41
C PHE A 343 5.73 15.35 8.42
N GLN A 344 5.31 15.49 9.68
CA GLN A 344 6.23 15.75 10.78
C GLN A 344 5.67 15.19 12.09
N ILE A 345 6.54 14.68 12.96
CA ILE A 345 6.17 14.38 14.35
C ILE A 345 6.86 15.38 15.28
N GLU A 346 6.06 16.23 15.92
CA GLU A 346 6.55 17.23 16.86
C GLU A 346 6.36 16.75 18.30
N LEU A 347 7.42 16.71 19.10
CA LEU A 347 7.28 16.59 20.56
C LEU A 347 6.64 17.88 21.08
N LEU A 348 5.45 17.82 21.68
CA LEU A 348 4.77 18.96 22.31
C LEU A 348 5.16 19.15 23.77
N ARG A 349 5.32 18.04 24.49
CA ARG A 349 5.70 18.00 25.90
C ARG A 349 6.55 16.76 26.20
N PRO A 350 7.69 16.90 26.91
CA PRO A 350 8.41 15.75 27.46
C PRO A 350 7.65 15.15 28.65
N GLY A 351 7.70 13.84 28.80
CA GLY A 351 6.98 13.13 29.87
C GLY A 351 7.72 13.14 31.20
N THR A 352 6.97 12.93 32.28
CA THR A 352 7.47 12.72 33.67
C THR A 352 7.16 11.30 34.18
N GLY A 353 6.96 10.35 33.26
CA GLY A 353 6.71 8.93 33.57
C GLY A 353 5.38 8.37 33.03
N GLY A 354 4.57 9.18 32.33
CA GLY A 354 3.33 8.72 31.69
C GLY A 354 3.54 7.99 30.35
N VAL A 355 2.48 7.32 29.88
CA VAL A 355 2.49 6.63 28.57
C VAL A 355 2.47 7.66 27.44
N PRO A 356 3.37 7.58 26.44
CA PRO A 356 3.39 8.47 25.29
C PRO A 356 2.03 8.64 24.60
N VAL A 357 1.61 9.88 24.40
CA VAL A 357 0.36 10.24 23.70
C VAL A 357 0.70 10.77 22.32
N VAL A 358 0.06 10.23 21.29
CA VAL A 358 0.18 10.70 19.90
C VAL A 358 -1.14 11.29 19.46
N VAL A 359 -1.12 12.56 19.07
CA VAL A 359 -2.30 13.30 18.62
C VAL A 359 -2.23 13.61 17.13
N ALA A 360 -3.34 13.46 16.41
CA ALA A 360 -3.46 13.91 15.03
C ALA A 360 -4.77 14.65 14.77
N ASN A 361 -4.64 15.85 14.23
CA ASN A 361 -5.78 16.58 13.69
C ASN A 361 -6.31 15.91 12.42
N GLY A 362 -7.58 16.16 12.15
CA GLY A 362 -8.18 15.88 10.86
C GLY A 362 -8.41 17.17 10.09
N PHE A 363 -9.50 17.14 9.34
CA PHE A 363 -9.94 18.24 8.51
C PHE A 363 -10.19 19.52 9.31
N LEU A 364 -9.63 20.66 8.85
CA LEU A 364 -9.95 22.02 9.30
C LEU A 364 -9.65 22.36 10.78
N THR A 365 -9.07 21.45 11.55
CA THR A 365 -8.73 21.65 12.98
C THR A 365 -7.26 22.01 13.21
N ASP A 366 -6.52 22.23 12.13
CA ASP A 366 -5.14 22.69 12.18
C ASP A 366 -5.13 24.21 12.36
N GLY A 367 -5.21 24.66 13.62
CA GLY A 367 -5.08 26.07 13.96
C GLY A 367 -3.73 26.61 13.49
N GLU A 368 -3.74 27.69 12.70
CA GLU A 368 -2.53 28.41 12.37
C GLU A 368 -1.97 29.09 13.63
N GLY A 369 -0.72 28.78 13.97
CA GLY A 369 0.07 29.54 14.96
C GLY A 369 0.24 28.91 16.35
N ASP A 370 -0.56 27.91 16.75
CA ASP A 370 -0.37 27.21 18.03
C ASP A 370 0.21 25.80 17.86
N ARG A 371 1.31 25.52 18.58
CA ARG A 371 2.03 24.25 18.60
C ARG A 371 1.13 23.11 19.11
N TRP A 372 0.23 23.38 20.05
CA TRP A 372 -0.70 22.35 20.56
C TRP A 372 -1.96 22.20 19.73
N GLY A 373 -2.36 23.23 18.98
CA GLY A 373 -3.71 23.32 18.45
C GLY A 373 -4.72 23.20 19.59
N LYS A 374 -5.83 22.49 19.37
CA LYS A 374 -6.86 22.30 20.40
C LYS A 374 -6.62 21.12 21.35
N TRP A 375 -5.48 20.43 21.27
CA TRP A 375 -5.25 19.20 22.03
C TRP A 375 -4.87 19.40 23.50
N LYS A 376 -4.37 20.58 23.89
CA LYS A 376 -3.77 20.76 25.22
C LYS A 376 -4.73 20.41 26.35
N SER A 377 -5.93 20.98 26.35
CA SER A 377 -6.91 20.80 27.44
C SER A 377 -7.34 19.34 27.59
N ILE A 378 -7.74 18.70 26.49
CA ILE A 378 -8.22 17.33 26.47
C ILE A 378 -7.14 16.31 26.85
N VAL A 379 -5.87 16.54 26.45
CA VAL A 379 -4.75 15.67 26.83
C VAL A 379 -4.34 15.90 28.28
N ASP A 380 -4.21 17.16 28.73
CA ASP A 380 -3.81 17.49 30.10
C ASP A 380 -4.80 16.97 31.14
N SER A 381 -6.08 16.89 30.78
CA SER A 381 -7.13 16.42 31.68
C SER A 381 -7.01 14.92 32.02
N ARG A 382 -6.44 14.10 31.13
CA ARG A 382 -6.35 12.63 31.30
C ARG A 382 -4.92 12.12 31.41
N TYR A 383 -3.99 12.74 30.69
CA TYR A 383 -2.59 12.31 30.57
C TYR A 383 -1.64 13.48 30.91
N PRO A 384 -1.71 14.08 32.13
CA PRO A 384 -0.93 15.27 32.48
C PRO A 384 0.58 15.03 32.47
N ASP A 385 1.02 13.83 32.85
CA ASP A 385 2.44 13.45 33.00
C ASP A 385 3.04 12.76 31.77
N SER A 386 2.24 12.57 30.72
CA SER A 386 2.67 11.86 29.53
C SER A 386 3.50 12.73 28.59
N PRO A 387 4.51 12.15 27.91
CA PRO A 387 5.07 12.79 26.73
C PRO A 387 4.00 12.86 25.65
N VAL A 388 3.94 13.99 24.92
CA VAL A 388 2.90 14.23 23.91
C VAL A 388 3.56 14.55 22.58
N TYR A 389 3.13 13.87 21.54
CA TYR A 389 3.60 14.04 20.16
C TYR A 389 2.43 14.44 19.26
N ARG A 390 2.64 15.40 18.37
CA ARG A 390 1.67 15.81 17.35
C ARG A 390 2.13 15.36 15.98
N VAL A 391 1.27 14.65 15.27
CA VAL A 391 1.48 14.32 13.86
C VAL A 391 0.92 15.45 12.99
N ARG A 392 1.79 16.03 12.17
CA ARG A 392 1.47 16.98 11.10
C ARG A 392 1.44 16.20 9.79
N TRP A 393 0.43 16.42 8.96
CA TRP A 393 0.28 15.76 7.65
C TRP A 393 -0.73 16.50 6.77
N GLY A 394 -0.57 16.44 5.44
CA GLY A 394 -1.65 16.76 4.48
C GLY A 394 -2.08 18.22 4.34
N SER A 395 -1.20 19.19 4.56
CA SER A 395 -1.59 20.62 4.62
C SER A 395 -2.23 21.19 3.34
N LYS A 396 -1.99 20.62 2.15
CA LYS A 396 -2.56 21.09 0.89
C LYS A 396 -3.93 20.46 0.59
N GLU A 397 -4.07 19.17 0.81
CA GLU A 397 -5.27 18.38 0.51
C GLU A 397 -6.35 18.65 1.54
N LEU A 398 -5.96 18.92 2.80
CA LEU A 398 -6.87 19.44 3.80
C LEU A 398 -7.39 20.84 3.40
N ARG A 399 -6.62 21.66 2.70
CA ARG A 399 -7.09 22.96 2.15
C ARG A 399 -8.00 22.77 0.93
N ASP A 400 -7.66 21.88 0.00
CA ASP A 400 -8.54 21.58 -1.15
C ASP A 400 -9.88 20.96 -0.69
N LEU A 401 -9.83 20.13 0.35
CA LEU A 401 -11.03 19.63 1.02
C LEU A 401 -11.77 20.75 1.77
N THR A 402 -11.05 21.77 2.25
CA THR A 402 -11.59 22.92 3.00
C THR A 402 -12.46 23.75 2.09
N ASP A 403 -11.94 24.05 0.91
CA ASP A 403 -12.68 24.78 -0.12
C ASP A 403 -13.93 24.00 -0.56
N LEU A 404 -13.86 22.66 -0.63
CA LEU A 404 -15.02 21.82 -0.92
C LEU A 404 -16.08 21.91 0.20
N ALA A 405 -15.68 21.79 1.46
CA ALA A 405 -16.62 21.85 2.59
C ALA A 405 -17.19 23.24 2.83
N LEU A 406 -16.39 24.30 2.67
CA LEU A 406 -16.84 25.70 2.76
C LEU A 406 -17.77 26.05 1.60
N GLY A 407 -17.50 25.53 0.39
CA GLY A 407 -18.42 25.63 -0.74
C GLY A 407 -19.74 24.91 -0.48
N ALA A 408 -19.70 23.79 0.26
CA ALA A 408 -20.88 23.05 0.70
C ALA A 408 -21.56 23.66 1.95
N ALA A 409 -20.90 24.50 2.74
CA ALA A 409 -21.43 25.11 3.97
C ALA A 409 -21.83 26.60 3.79
N GLY A 410 -21.29 27.28 2.77
CA GLY A 410 -21.53 28.69 2.49
C GLY A 410 -22.81 28.95 1.68
N LYS A 411 -23.78 29.61 2.33
CA LYS A 411 -25.06 30.12 1.79
C LYS A 411 -26.06 29.05 1.30
N GLY A 412 -26.93 28.61 2.21
CA GLY A 412 -28.29 28.16 1.86
C GLY A 412 -28.39 26.81 1.15
N VAL A 413 -27.84 25.77 1.77
CA VAL A 413 -27.73 24.41 1.19
C VAL A 413 -29.08 23.74 0.94
N ALA A 414 -30.15 24.13 1.63
CA ALA A 414 -31.49 23.66 1.27
C ALA A 414 -31.94 24.16 -0.12
N MET A 415 -31.47 25.34 -0.57
CA MET A 415 -31.87 25.96 -1.83
C MET A 415 -30.85 25.75 -2.97
N GLY A 416 -29.58 25.47 -2.64
CA GLY A 416 -28.51 25.20 -3.61
C GLY A 416 -28.64 23.84 -4.30
N LEU A 417 -29.06 22.80 -3.57
CA LEU A 417 -29.33 21.48 -4.16
C LEU A 417 -30.54 21.53 -5.12
N LEU A 418 -31.55 22.35 -4.80
CA LEU A 418 -32.69 22.62 -5.68
C LEU A 418 -32.27 23.36 -6.97
N ARG A 419 -31.24 24.21 -6.91
CA ARG A 419 -30.65 24.81 -8.13
C ARG A 419 -29.74 23.85 -8.87
N GLY A 420 -29.08 22.89 -8.23
CA GLY A 420 -28.32 21.84 -8.93
C GLY A 420 -29.20 20.96 -9.80
N ALA A 421 -30.41 20.64 -9.34
CA ALA A 421 -31.42 19.92 -10.14
C ALA A 421 -32.08 20.80 -11.23
N ALA A 422 -32.18 22.12 -11.01
CA ALA A 422 -32.80 23.07 -11.96
C ALA A 422 -31.81 23.80 -12.90
N ALA A 423 -30.51 23.70 -12.68
CA ALA A 423 -29.46 24.38 -13.48
C ALA A 423 -28.92 23.50 -14.62
N LEU A 424 -29.61 22.41 -14.97
CA LEU A 424 -29.44 21.72 -16.25
C LEU A 424 -29.76 22.62 -17.47
N GLY A 425 -30.16 23.89 -17.27
CA GLY A 425 -30.62 24.78 -18.35
C GLY A 425 -29.92 26.13 -18.56
N HIS A 426 -29.09 26.68 -17.64
CA HIS A 426 -28.56 28.05 -17.84
C HIS A 426 -27.04 28.21 -17.65
N LYS A 427 -26.44 28.81 -18.69
CA LYS A 427 -25.01 29.10 -18.95
C LYS A 427 -24.19 29.76 -17.81
N ALA A 428 -24.77 30.08 -16.65
CA ALA A 428 -24.05 30.64 -15.51
C ALA A 428 -23.38 29.55 -14.63
N GLY A 429 -23.84 28.30 -14.68
CA GLY A 429 -23.22 27.17 -13.96
C GLY A 429 -21.91 26.67 -14.56
N ALA A 430 -21.59 27.05 -15.80
CA ALA A 430 -20.39 26.62 -16.51
C ALA A 430 -19.08 27.23 -15.94
N LYS A 431 -19.17 28.31 -15.15
CA LYS A 431 -17.98 29.00 -14.63
C LYS A 431 -17.44 28.41 -13.32
N LEU A 432 -18.28 27.69 -12.57
CA LEU A 432 -17.84 26.91 -11.38
C LEU A 432 -17.30 25.52 -11.77
N LEU A 433 -17.57 25.08 -13.01
CA LEU A 433 -17.17 23.81 -13.61
C LEU A 433 -16.20 23.98 -14.80
N GLY A 434 -15.51 25.12 -14.89
CA GLY A 434 -14.78 25.51 -16.10
C GLY A 434 -13.29 25.21 -16.05
N GLY A 435 -12.86 24.11 -16.66
CA GLY A 435 -11.45 23.77 -16.85
C GLY A 435 -11.12 22.56 -17.74
N VAL A 436 -11.84 22.38 -18.86
CA VAL A 436 -11.49 21.53 -20.03
C VAL A 436 -11.31 20.02 -19.80
N ALA A 437 -12.40 19.26 -19.91
CA ALA A 437 -12.49 18.00 -20.70
C ALA A 437 -13.93 17.45 -20.62
N GLY A 438 -14.41 16.82 -21.71
CA GLY A 438 -15.82 16.49 -21.92
C GLY A 438 -16.44 15.44 -20.95
N PRO A 439 -17.68 14.98 -21.21
CA PRO A 439 -18.44 14.05 -20.35
C PRO A 439 -17.77 12.70 -20.02
N ALA A 440 -16.57 12.43 -20.56
CA ALA A 440 -15.75 11.26 -20.28
C ALA A 440 -14.91 11.39 -19.00
N MET A 441 -14.92 12.53 -18.29
CA MET A 441 -14.06 12.79 -17.12
C MET A 441 -14.73 12.62 -15.76
N ILE A 442 -16.03 12.37 -15.70
CA ILE A 442 -16.78 12.38 -14.42
C ILE A 442 -16.35 11.21 -13.50
N ALA A 443 -15.95 10.06 -14.06
CA ALA A 443 -15.47 8.92 -13.28
C ALA A 443 -14.05 9.12 -12.74
N SER A 444 -13.13 9.68 -13.55
CA SER A 444 -11.79 10.03 -13.08
C SER A 444 -11.81 11.16 -12.06
N ASP A 445 -12.76 12.08 -12.17
CA ASP A 445 -12.91 13.22 -11.25
C ASP A 445 -13.53 12.81 -9.92
N LEU A 446 -14.39 11.77 -9.88
CA LEU A 446 -14.88 11.22 -8.62
C LEU A 446 -13.74 10.58 -7.83
N ALA A 447 -12.91 9.73 -8.46
CA ALA A 447 -11.72 9.13 -7.81
C ALA A 447 -10.64 10.17 -7.43
N ARG A 448 -10.64 11.34 -8.08
CA ARG A 448 -9.78 12.49 -7.76
C ARG A 448 -10.48 13.52 -6.88
N ASN A 449 -11.66 13.23 -6.31
CA ASN A 449 -12.31 14.17 -5.43
C ASN A 449 -11.40 14.43 -4.20
N PRO A 450 -11.34 15.67 -3.69
CA PRO A 450 -10.45 16.01 -2.57
C PRO A 450 -10.66 15.13 -1.34
N TRP A 451 -11.87 14.60 -1.15
CA TRP A 451 -12.20 13.71 -0.04
C TRP A 451 -11.48 12.36 -0.13
N HIS A 452 -11.51 11.69 -1.27
CA HIS A 452 -10.85 10.41 -1.47
C HIS A 452 -9.34 10.55 -1.41
N VAL A 453 -8.78 11.64 -1.95
CA VAL A 453 -7.36 11.95 -1.84
C VAL A 453 -6.96 12.12 -0.36
N ALA A 454 -7.73 12.89 0.41
CA ALA A 454 -7.47 13.11 1.83
C ALA A 454 -7.65 11.83 2.67
N LYS A 455 -8.67 11.02 2.40
CA LYS A 455 -8.92 9.71 3.01
C LYS A 455 -7.75 8.76 2.78
N ASN A 456 -7.32 8.66 1.53
CA ASN A 456 -6.19 7.84 1.12
C ASN A 456 -4.90 8.27 1.83
N ARG A 457 -4.66 9.58 1.86
CA ARG A 457 -3.51 10.12 2.59
C ARG A 457 -3.55 9.78 4.07
N ALA A 458 -4.72 9.86 4.71
CA ALA A 458 -4.88 9.47 6.11
C ALA A 458 -4.53 7.99 6.34
N ASP A 459 -4.91 7.10 5.41
CA ASP A 459 -4.54 5.68 5.47
C ASP A 459 -3.02 5.50 5.37
N LYS A 460 -2.37 6.16 4.40
CA LYS A 460 -0.90 6.15 4.27
C LYS A 460 -0.20 6.67 5.53
N THR A 461 -0.66 7.80 6.07
CA THR A 461 -0.16 8.41 7.31
C THR A 461 -0.29 7.43 8.47
N GLY A 462 -1.43 6.76 8.62
CA GLY A 462 -1.66 5.79 9.68
C GLY A 462 -0.69 4.62 9.65
N VAL A 463 -0.40 4.07 8.47
CA VAL A 463 0.58 2.98 8.35
C VAL A 463 1.99 3.41 8.76
N ILE A 464 2.37 4.65 8.44
CA ILE A 464 3.69 5.20 8.78
C ILE A 464 3.80 5.50 10.26
N ILE A 465 2.75 6.06 10.87
CA ILE A 465 2.68 6.17 12.32
C ILE A 465 2.88 4.79 12.93
N GLY A 466 2.15 3.76 12.46
CA GLY A 466 2.33 2.38 12.92
C GLY A 466 3.79 1.88 12.80
N ASP A 467 4.42 2.05 11.62
CA ASP A 467 5.82 1.65 11.40
C ASP A 467 6.80 2.37 12.33
N LEU A 468 6.64 3.68 12.52
CA LEU A 468 7.49 4.48 13.38
C LEU A 468 7.31 4.12 14.86
N LEU A 469 6.06 3.99 15.33
CA LEU A 469 5.78 3.56 16.71
C LEU A 469 6.42 2.21 17.01
N ALA A 470 6.27 1.26 16.10
CA ALA A 470 6.83 -0.08 16.18
C ALA A 470 8.36 -0.16 16.29
N ARG A 471 9.07 0.93 15.98
CA ARG A 471 10.53 1.04 16.06
C ARG A 471 11.00 1.80 17.28
N THR A 472 10.11 2.30 18.11
CA THR A 472 10.51 3.00 19.33
C THR A 472 10.84 2.03 20.47
N ASN A 473 11.50 2.53 21.51
CA ASN A 473 11.72 1.77 22.73
C ASN A 473 10.54 1.82 23.72
N ALA A 474 9.43 2.49 23.37
CA ALA A 474 8.26 2.61 24.22
C ALA A 474 7.49 1.29 24.31
N LYS A 475 6.97 0.96 25.50
CA LYS A 475 6.17 -0.27 25.69
C LYS A 475 4.73 -0.13 25.20
N SER A 476 4.20 1.09 25.27
CA SER A 476 2.83 1.38 24.86
C SER A 476 2.66 2.83 24.41
N TYR A 477 1.55 3.08 23.70
CA TYR A 477 1.12 4.39 23.24
C TYR A 477 -0.37 4.60 23.51
N VAL A 478 -0.75 5.86 23.71
CA VAL A 478 -2.14 6.32 23.59
C VAL A 478 -2.29 7.05 22.26
N LEU A 479 -3.30 6.67 21.49
CA LEU A 479 -3.60 7.31 20.21
C LEU A 479 -4.82 8.20 20.33
N ILE A 480 -4.72 9.46 19.92
CA ILE A 480 -5.85 10.39 19.92
C ILE A 480 -5.95 11.02 18.54
N GLY A 481 -7.12 10.96 17.93
CA GLY A 481 -7.33 11.58 16.63
C GLY A 481 -8.70 12.19 16.50
N HIS A 482 -8.79 13.22 15.68
CA HIS A 482 -10.06 13.83 15.27
C HIS A 482 -10.30 13.63 13.77
N SER A 483 -11.53 13.30 13.37
CA SER A 483 -11.93 13.24 11.95
C SER A 483 -11.03 12.31 11.10
N LEU A 484 -10.37 12.81 10.05
CA LEU A 484 -9.39 12.05 9.28
C LEU A 484 -8.12 11.70 10.08
N GLY A 485 -7.75 12.49 11.09
CA GLY A 485 -6.69 12.13 12.04
C GLY A 485 -7.08 10.92 12.89
N ALA A 486 -8.36 10.80 13.28
CA ALA A 486 -8.87 9.60 13.93
C ALA A 486 -8.80 8.37 13.00
N ARG A 487 -9.06 8.55 11.70
CA ARG A 487 -8.87 7.50 10.69
C ARG A 487 -7.39 7.06 10.61
N ALA A 488 -6.45 8.00 10.61
CA ALA A 488 -5.01 7.66 10.65
C ALA A 488 -4.66 6.86 11.91
N MET A 489 -5.22 7.21 13.08
CA MET A 489 -5.02 6.46 14.33
C MET A 489 -5.65 5.06 14.29
N VAL A 490 -6.81 4.88 13.66
CA VAL A 490 -7.41 3.56 13.42
C VAL A 490 -6.44 2.70 12.61
N VAL A 491 -5.92 3.23 11.50
CA VAL A 491 -5.01 2.49 10.63
C VAL A 491 -3.68 2.20 11.34
N ALA A 492 -3.15 3.13 12.12
CA ALA A 492 -1.96 2.92 12.94
C ALA A 492 -2.17 1.78 13.95
N ALA A 493 -3.28 1.76 14.68
CA ALA A 493 -3.61 0.69 15.63
C ALA A 493 -3.73 -0.69 14.94
N GLN A 494 -4.39 -0.73 13.78
CA GLN A 494 -4.49 -1.95 12.96
C GLN A 494 -3.13 -2.44 12.48
N SER A 495 -2.26 -1.54 12.01
CA SER A 495 -0.88 -1.82 11.65
C SER A 495 -0.09 -2.38 12.84
N MET A 496 -0.21 -1.78 14.02
CA MET A 496 0.45 -2.29 15.24
C MET A 496 -0.07 -3.67 15.66
N GLY A 497 -1.34 -3.98 15.40
CA GLY A 497 -1.96 -5.29 15.65
C GLY A 497 -1.29 -6.46 14.93
N THR A 498 -0.51 -6.18 13.89
CA THR A 498 0.17 -7.19 13.06
C THR A 498 1.64 -7.39 13.40
N LYS A 499 2.20 -6.65 14.37
CA LYS A 499 3.58 -6.82 14.86
C LYS A 499 3.61 -7.49 16.24
N PRO A 500 3.88 -8.81 16.31
CA PRO A 500 4.11 -9.48 17.60
C PRO A 500 5.28 -8.85 18.35
N GLY A 501 5.13 -8.59 19.65
CA GLY A 501 6.18 -8.03 20.49
C GLY A 501 6.48 -6.53 20.28
N GLY A 502 5.73 -5.85 19.41
CA GLY A 502 5.78 -4.39 19.30
C GLY A 502 5.11 -3.67 20.47
N PRO A 503 5.25 -2.34 20.56
CA PRO A 503 4.53 -1.50 21.51
C PRO A 503 3.02 -1.75 21.45
N ARG A 504 2.38 -1.80 22.62
CA ARG A 504 0.92 -1.94 22.73
C ARG A 504 0.23 -0.60 22.53
N ILE A 505 -1.05 -0.62 22.22
CA ILE A 505 -1.89 0.58 22.32
C ILE A 505 -2.60 0.51 23.66
N GLN A 506 -2.26 1.37 24.62
CA GLN A 506 -2.94 1.39 25.91
C GLN A 506 -4.42 1.70 25.70
N ALA A 507 -4.71 2.83 25.06
CA ALA A 507 -6.04 3.26 24.69
C ALA A 507 -6.01 4.04 23.37
N ALA A 508 -7.13 4.03 22.64
CA ALA A 508 -7.31 4.88 21.47
C ALA A 508 -8.58 5.72 21.61
N HIS A 509 -8.45 7.05 21.49
CA HIS A 509 -9.56 8.00 21.57
C HIS A 509 -9.81 8.59 20.18
N LEU A 510 -10.94 8.21 19.58
CA LEU A 510 -11.26 8.50 18.19
C LEU A 510 -12.47 9.45 18.12
N LEU A 511 -12.20 10.74 17.89
CA LEU A 511 -13.20 11.80 17.94
C LEU A 511 -13.76 12.07 16.54
N GLY A 512 -15.06 11.84 16.32
CA GLY A 512 -15.70 12.14 15.04
C GLY A 512 -15.10 11.38 13.85
N THR A 513 -14.78 10.10 14.03
CA THR A 513 -13.98 9.31 13.07
C THR A 513 -14.57 9.26 11.66
N ALA A 514 -13.78 9.71 10.67
CA ALA A 514 -14.12 9.69 9.24
C ALA A 514 -13.82 8.32 8.58
N ILE A 515 -14.42 7.25 9.10
CA ILE A 515 -14.35 5.88 8.58
C ILE A 515 -15.75 5.27 8.53
N GLY A 516 -16.00 4.31 7.65
CA GLY A 516 -17.30 3.65 7.56
C GLY A 516 -17.64 2.96 8.88
N ALA A 517 -18.90 3.09 9.34
CA ALA A 517 -19.33 2.55 10.62
C ALA A 517 -19.28 1.01 10.70
N LYS A 518 -19.59 0.34 9.59
CA LYS A 518 -19.71 -1.12 9.53
C LYS A 518 -18.43 -1.74 8.96
N SER A 519 -17.75 -2.55 9.76
CA SER A 519 -16.58 -3.33 9.33
C SER A 519 -16.31 -4.52 10.25
N ASN A 520 -15.26 -5.29 9.95
CA ASN A 520 -14.60 -6.13 10.94
C ASN A 520 -13.55 -5.27 11.66
N TRP A 521 -13.72 -5.07 12.97
CA TRP A 521 -12.83 -4.25 13.82
C TRP A 521 -11.87 -5.06 14.69
N ASP A 522 -11.73 -6.36 14.45
CA ASP A 522 -10.83 -7.24 15.22
C ASP A 522 -9.38 -6.73 15.15
N SER A 523 -8.92 -6.33 13.96
CA SER A 523 -7.57 -5.79 13.77
C SER A 523 -7.34 -4.48 14.51
N LEU A 524 -8.37 -3.63 14.65
CA LEU A 524 -8.29 -2.35 15.38
C LEU A 524 -8.08 -2.58 16.88
N THR A 525 -8.65 -3.66 17.42
CA THR A 525 -8.58 -3.96 18.86
C THR A 525 -7.47 -4.95 19.25
N ALA A 526 -6.80 -5.57 18.27
CA ALA A 526 -5.80 -6.62 18.49
C ALA A 526 -4.59 -6.19 19.33
N SER A 527 -4.08 -4.97 19.09
CA SER A 527 -2.95 -4.40 19.84
C SER A 527 -3.37 -3.58 21.07
N VAL A 528 -4.67 -3.46 21.33
CA VAL A 528 -5.22 -2.56 22.35
C VAL A 528 -5.36 -3.26 23.70
N ASP A 529 -4.83 -2.66 24.76
CA ASP A 529 -4.86 -3.22 26.11
C ASP A 529 -6.14 -2.86 26.86
N GLU A 530 -6.50 -1.57 26.93
CA GLU A 530 -7.76 -1.09 27.52
C GLU A 530 -8.89 -1.18 26.48
N ALA A 531 -9.20 -0.08 25.81
CA ALA A 531 -10.24 -0.02 24.79
C ALA A 531 -9.98 1.08 23.75
N VAL A 532 -10.69 0.94 22.64
CA VAL A 532 -10.88 1.98 21.63
C VAL A 532 -12.20 2.69 21.94
N TYR A 533 -12.11 3.98 22.27
CA TYR A 533 -13.25 4.85 22.55
C TYR A 533 -13.60 5.67 21.32
N GLY A 534 -14.71 5.33 20.66
CA GLY A 534 -15.26 6.06 19.52
C GLY A 534 -16.25 7.12 19.97
N TYR A 535 -15.86 8.38 19.95
CA TYR A 535 -16.74 9.50 20.28
C TYR A 535 -17.51 9.93 19.04
N HIS A 536 -18.83 9.84 19.08
CA HIS A 536 -19.69 10.15 17.94
C HIS A 536 -20.78 11.16 18.29
N SER A 537 -21.16 12.00 17.32
CA SER A 537 -22.27 12.93 17.47
C SER A 537 -23.21 12.83 16.28
N ARG A 538 -24.51 12.67 16.55
CA ARG A 538 -25.57 12.70 15.52
C ARG A 538 -25.77 14.09 14.90
N ASN A 539 -25.22 15.12 15.53
CA ASN A 539 -25.33 16.52 15.10
C ASN A 539 -24.23 16.92 14.10
N ASP A 540 -23.25 16.03 13.84
CA ASP A 540 -22.15 16.27 12.92
C ASP A 540 -22.60 16.35 11.45
N ALA A 541 -22.84 17.57 10.97
CA ALA A 541 -23.27 17.83 9.61
C ALA A 541 -22.23 17.44 8.55
N ILE A 542 -20.92 17.52 8.85
CA ILE A 542 -19.86 17.15 7.91
C ILE A 542 -19.90 15.65 7.66
N LEU A 543 -19.98 14.85 8.72
CA LEU A 543 -20.10 13.39 8.57
C LEU A 543 -21.47 12.96 8.05
N LYS A 544 -22.53 13.71 8.34
CA LYS A 544 -23.88 13.42 7.85
C LYS A 544 -24.05 13.68 6.34
N PHE A 545 -23.46 14.74 5.82
CA PHE A 545 -23.69 15.18 4.44
C PHE A 545 -22.45 15.00 3.56
N VAL A 546 -21.30 15.52 3.96
CA VAL A 546 -20.08 15.51 3.12
C VAL A 546 -19.51 14.10 3.02
N TYR A 547 -19.25 13.45 4.17
CA TYR A 547 -18.76 12.07 4.19
C TYR A 547 -19.71 11.16 3.42
N ARG A 548 -21.01 11.23 3.72
CA ARG A 548 -22.02 10.37 3.09
C ARG A 548 -22.08 10.55 1.59
N THR A 549 -22.02 11.78 1.10
CA THR A 549 -22.02 12.07 -0.35
C THR A 549 -20.74 11.56 -1.00
N ALA A 550 -19.58 11.83 -0.40
CA ALA A 550 -18.30 11.43 -0.95
C ALA A 550 -18.05 9.92 -0.88
N GLN A 551 -18.69 9.21 0.06
CA GLN A 551 -18.53 7.77 0.28
C GLN A 551 -19.75 6.98 -0.23
N ALA A 552 -20.37 7.45 -1.32
CA ALA A 552 -21.46 6.74 -2.02
C ALA A 552 -22.60 6.26 -1.10
N GLY A 553 -22.98 7.08 -0.11
CA GLY A 553 -24.06 6.80 0.82
C GLY A 553 -23.66 6.11 2.12
N GLU A 554 -22.38 5.74 2.31
CA GLU A 554 -21.88 5.16 3.56
C GLU A 554 -22.11 6.09 4.76
N THR A 555 -22.29 5.49 5.92
CA THR A 555 -22.43 6.22 7.20
C THR A 555 -21.13 6.14 7.98
N ALA A 556 -20.65 7.27 8.48
CA ALA A 556 -19.40 7.35 9.25
C ALA A 556 -19.57 6.84 10.70
N ALA A 557 -18.52 6.21 11.24
CA ALA A 557 -18.45 5.81 12.64
C ALA A 557 -18.53 7.03 13.58
N GLY A 558 -17.95 8.18 13.20
CA GLY A 558 -18.08 9.43 13.96
C GLY A 558 -19.50 10.01 14.02
N LEU A 559 -20.44 9.51 13.21
CA LEU A 559 -21.84 9.94 13.25
C LEU A 559 -22.72 8.99 14.07
N VAL A 560 -22.53 7.68 13.93
CA VAL A 560 -23.42 6.65 14.49
C VAL A 560 -22.74 5.63 15.41
N GLY A 561 -21.44 5.74 15.62
CA GLY A 561 -20.61 4.75 16.30
C GLY A 561 -20.10 3.64 15.37
N PHE A 562 -19.13 2.87 15.85
CA PHE A 562 -18.60 1.67 15.21
C PHE A 562 -19.54 0.48 15.36
N ILE A 563 -19.65 -0.34 14.31
CA ILE A 563 -20.54 -1.49 14.22
C ILE A 563 -19.76 -2.69 13.64
N PRO A 564 -19.72 -3.86 14.31
CA PRO A 564 -20.24 -4.09 15.67
C PRO A 564 -19.38 -3.40 16.75
N ALA A 565 -20.00 -3.02 17.85
CA ALA A 565 -19.28 -2.63 19.08
C ALA A 565 -18.80 -3.89 19.82
N SER A 566 -17.80 -3.74 20.68
CA SER A 566 -17.27 -4.81 21.53
C SER A 566 -16.81 -4.28 22.88
N SER A 567 -16.40 -5.15 23.80
CA SER A 567 -15.83 -4.71 25.10
C SER A 567 -14.59 -3.83 24.92
N LYS A 568 -13.80 -4.08 23.86
CA LYS A 568 -12.61 -3.28 23.49
C LYS A 568 -12.88 -2.19 22.47
N LEU A 569 -14.12 -2.04 21.99
CA LEU A 569 -14.53 -1.00 21.05
C LEU A 569 -15.85 -0.38 21.51
N GLN A 570 -15.73 0.70 22.25
CA GLN A 570 -16.83 1.34 22.96
C GLN A 570 -17.25 2.63 22.24
N ASN A 571 -18.55 2.76 21.97
CA ASN A 571 -19.11 3.97 21.38
C ASN A 571 -19.59 4.92 22.48
N ILE A 572 -19.09 6.14 22.46
CA ILE A 572 -19.45 7.21 23.40
C ILE A 572 -20.26 8.25 22.62
N ASP A 573 -21.56 8.35 22.91
CA ASP A 573 -22.44 9.37 22.32
C ASP A 573 -22.18 10.72 23.00
N VAL A 574 -21.63 11.67 22.25
CA VAL A 574 -21.34 13.02 22.71
C VAL A 574 -22.26 14.06 22.08
N SER A 575 -23.39 13.64 21.50
CA SER A 575 -24.32 14.53 20.78
C SER A 575 -24.85 15.69 21.64
N ASP A 576 -24.96 15.50 22.95
CA ASP A 576 -25.46 16.55 23.86
C ASP A 576 -24.47 17.71 24.02
N ARG A 577 -23.16 17.44 23.87
CA ARG A 577 -22.08 18.42 24.07
C ARG A 577 -21.43 18.88 22.76
N VAL A 578 -21.46 18.03 21.74
CA VAL A 578 -20.85 18.29 20.43
C VAL A 578 -21.96 18.50 19.40
N GLN A 579 -22.20 19.75 19.04
CA GLN A 579 -23.22 20.15 18.06
C GLN A 579 -22.66 20.24 16.65
N THR A 580 -21.34 20.42 16.49
CA THR A 580 -20.68 20.52 15.19
C THR A 580 -19.38 19.70 15.10
N HIS A 581 -18.90 19.46 13.88
CA HIS A 581 -17.68 18.70 13.62
C HIS A 581 -16.42 19.28 14.29
N PHE A 582 -16.43 20.58 14.62
CA PHE A 582 -15.26 21.31 15.13
C PHE A 582 -15.21 21.44 16.65
N GLU A 583 -16.26 20.97 17.33
CA GLU A 583 -16.45 21.12 18.78
C GLU A 583 -15.91 19.91 19.57
N TYR A 584 -15.54 18.81 18.92
CA TYR A 584 -15.08 17.60 19.60
C TYR A 584 -13.91 17.87 20.56
N GLN A 585 -12.88 18.59 20.11
CA GLN A 585 -11.69 18.85 20.93
C GLN A 585 -11.96 19.79 22.11
N ASP A 586 -13.01 20.61 22.02
CA ASP A 586 -13.38 21.59 23.05
C ASP A 586 -14.36 20.99 24.08
N ASN A 587 -15.21 20.03 23.67
CA ASN A 587 -16.36 19.57 24.45
C ASN A 587 -16.32 18.08 24.84
N VAL A 588 -15.29 17.33 24.43
CA VAL A 588 -15.11 15.91 24.80
C VAL A 588 -14.14 15.77 25.97
N GLU A 589 -14.53 14.98 26.95
CA GLU A 589 -13.65 14.47 28.02
C GLU A 589 -13.27 13.03 27.67
N LEU A 590 -11.97 12.70 27.79
CA LEU A 590 -11.50 11.35 27.49
C LEU A 590 -11.99 10.38 28.56
N HIS A 591 -12.42 9.19 28.12
CA HIS A 591 -13.05 8.20 28.98
C HIS A 591 -11.99 7.38 29.70
N ASP A 592 -12.28 6.98 30.93
CA ASP A 592 -11.42 6.14 31.74
C ASP A 592 -11.73 4.66 31.47
N ALA A 593 -10.75 3.78 31.65
CA ALA A 593 -11.02 2.35 31.73
C ALA A 593 -11.89 2.07 32.96
N VAL A 594 -13.01 1.36 32.75
CA VAL A 594 -13.93 0.90 33.80
C VAL A 594 -13.34 -0.28 34.56
#